data_AF-A0A3B9VC83-F1
#
_entry.id   AF-A0A3B9VC83-F1
#
_cell.length_a   1.000
_cell.length_b   1.000
_cell.length_c   1.000
_cell.angle_alpha   90.00
_cell.angle_beta   90.00
_cell.angle_gamma   90.00
#
_symmetry.space_group_name_H-M   'P 1'
#
loop_
_entity.id
_entity.type
_entity.pdbx_description
1 polymer ?
#
loop_
_entity_poly.entity_id
_entity_poly.type
_entity_poly.pdbx_seq_one_letter_code
_entity_poly.pdbx_strand_id
1 'polypeptide(L)'
;MRSVTAEYEAKALYTAGREAIVAEIFKMAEPVAKEKGISIEKVLLRAVKLPQLVAEAIERKLQAEQQAEQMKFILDKERQETDRKRIEAQGISDFQRIISQGITQSLLDWNGIEATEKLASSPNSKIVIIGNPKSGLPLILEGQK
;
A
#
# COMPACT_ATOMS: atom_id res chain seq x y z
N MET A 1 35.01 20.17 -9.31
CA MET A 1 34.36 18.85 -9.24
C MET A 1 34.82 18.13 -7.97
N ARG A 2 34.20 18.39 -6.82
CA ARG A 2 34.68 17.89 -5.51
C ARG A 2 33.55 17.39 -4.60
N SER A 3 32.37 17.15 -5.15
CA SER A 3 31.14 17.02 -4.35
C SER A 3 30.26 15.81 -4.68
N VAL A 4 30.73 14.84 -5.47
CA VAL A 4 29.88 13.68 -5.85
C VAL A 4 30.54 12.31 -5.55
N THR A 5 31.84 12.25 -5.29
CA THR A 5 32.56 10.97 -5.10
C THR A 5 32.73 10.55 -3.64
N ALA A 6 32.67 11.49 -2.68
CA ALA A 6 32.99 11.20 -1.29
C ALA A 6 31.97 10.28 -0.56
N GLU A 7 30.70 10.29 -0.98
CA GLU A 7 29.69 9.42 -0.36
C GLU A 7 29.66 8.01 -0.94
N TYR A 8 30.11 7.83 -2.19
CA TYR A 8 30.19 6.52 -2.84
C TYR A 8 31.47 5.75 -2.47
N GLU A 9 32.55 6.43 -2.07
CA GLU A 9 33.78 5.77 -1.58
C GLU A 9 33.60 5.13 -0.21
N ALA A 10 32.93 5.79 0.74
CA ALA A 10 32.85 5.28 2.11
C ALA A 10 32.12 3.92 2.17
N LYS A 11 30.99 3.76 1.49
CA LYS A 11 30.20 2.51 1.50
C LYS A 11 30.87 1.39 0.68
N ALA A 12 31.47 1.72 -0.45
CA ALA A 12 32.15 0.75 -1.31
C ALA A 12 33.45 0.22 -0.68
N LEU A 13 34.14 1.02 0.13
CA LEU A 13 35.40 0.63 0.77
C LEU A 13 35.25 -0.50 1.82
N TYR A 14 34.09 -0.62 2.49
CA TYR A 14 33.97 -1.57 3.62
C TYR A 14 33.60 -3.00 3.23
N THR A 15 32.87 -3.21 2.12
CA THR A 15 32.55 -4.57 1.63
C THR A 15 33.39 -4.96 0.42
N ALA A 16 33.55 -4.06 -0.56
CA ALA A 16 34.35 -4.31 -1.77
C ALA A 16 35.80 -3.79 -1.63
N GLY A 17 36.02 -2.68 -0.92
CA GLY A 17 37.37 -2.14 -0.73
C GLY A 17 38.19 -2.81 0.37
N ARG A 18 37.66 -3.82 1.08
CA ARG A 18 38.47 -4.62 2.01
C ARG A 18 39.63 -5.29 1.29
N GLU A 19 39.37 -5.87 0.12
CA GLU A 19 40.41 -6.48 -0.71
C GLU A 19 41.38 -5.44 -1.24
N ALA A 20 40.88 -4.27 -1.66
CA ALA A 20 41.71 -3.17 -2.13
C ALA A 20 42.65 -2.63 -1.04
N ILE A 21 42.12 -2.42 0.18
CA ILE A 21 42.91 -1.95 1.33
C ILE A 21 43.95 -3.00 1.74
N VAL A 22 43.59 -4.29 1.74
CA VAL A 22 44.55 -5.38 2.04
C VAL A 22 45.68 -5.41 1.01
N ALA A 23 45.36 -5.27 -0.28
CA ALA A 23 46.37 -5.25 -1.34
C ALA A 23 47.30 -4.03 -1.22
N GLU A 24 46.76 -2.87 -0.85
CA GLU A 24 47.53 -1.64 -0.69
C GLU A 24 48.45 -1.67 0.54
N ILE A 25 47.97 -2.23 1.66
CA ILE A 25 48.79 -2.47 2.86
C ILE A 25 49.90 -3.48 2.55
N PHE A 26 49.58 -4.57 1.83
CA PHE A 26 50.58 -5.57 1.43
C PHE A 26 51.70 -4.94 0.60
N LYS A 27 51.35 -4.12 -0.40
CA LYS A 27 52.30 -3.43 -1.28
C LYS A 27 53.22 -2.45 -0.53
N MET A 28 52.73 -1.81 0.53
CA MET A 28 53.57 -0.94 1.38
C MET A 28 54.44 -1.73 2.36
N ALA A 29 53.94 -2.85 2.88
CA ALA A 29 54.64 -3.64 3.91
C ALA A 29 55.70 -4.59 3.33
N GLU A 30 55.49 -5.11 2.12
CA GLU A 30 56.39 -6.04 1.43
C GLU A 30 57.85 -5.54 1.30
N PRO A 31 58.13 -4.32 0.80
CA PRO A 31 59.52 -3.85 0.68
C PRO A 31 60.21 -3.69 2.04
N VAL A 32 59.48 -3.21 3.05
CA VAL A 32 60.00 -3.00 4.41
C VAL A 32 60.30 -4.33 5.11
N ALA A 33 59.46 -5.34 4.91
CA ALA A 33 59.68 -6.68 5.45
C ALA A 33 60.85 -7.39 4.76
N LYS A 34 60.99 -7.22 3.44
CA LYS A 34 62.06 -7.81 2.64
C LYS A 34 63.44 -7.24 2.98
N GLU A 35 63.52 -5.94 3.29
CA GLU A 35 64.74 -5.30 3.79
C GLU A 35 65.22 -5.92 5.12
N LYS A 36 64.29 -6.48 5.91
CA LYS A 36 64.58 -7.19 7.17
C LYS A 36 64.67 -8.72 7.02
N GLY A 37 64.61 -9.24 5.79
CA GLY A 37 64.67 -10.67 5.50
C GLY A 37 63.39 -11.45 5.86
N ILE A 38 62.25 -10.77 6.04
CA ILE A 38 60.96 -11.36 6.40
C ILE A 38 60.07 -11.45 5.15
N SER A 39 59.48 -12.62 4.90
CA SER A 39 58.50 -12.84 3.81
C SER A 39 57.07 -12.77 4.35
N ILE A 40 56.20 -12.01 3.69
CA ILE A 40 54.78 -11.89 4.05
C ILE A 40 53.97 -12.75 3.09
N GLU A 41 53.30 -13.80 3.60
CA GLU A 41 52.45 -14.68 2.78
C GLU A 41 51.01 -14.14 2.64
N LYS A 42 50.45 -13.55 3.71
CA LYS A 42 49.09 -13.05 3.72
C LYS A 42 48.87 -11.98 4.78
N VAL A 43 48.17 -10.90 4.43
CA VAL A 43 47.72 -9.86 5.36
C VAL A 43 46.22 -10.05 5.61
N LEU A 44 45.83 -10.10 6.89
CA LEU A 44 44.44 -10.24 7.32
C LEU A 44 44.04 -9.04 8.18
N LEU A 45 43.03 -8.29 7.77
CA LEU A 45 42.46 -7.22 8.58
C LEU A 45 41.56 -7.81 9.66
N ARG A 46 41.93 -7.64 10.93
CA ARG A 46 41.17 -8.14 12.08
C ARG A 46 40.01 -7.23 12.48
N ALA A 47 40.26 -5.91 12.58
CA ALA A 47 39.23 -4.93 12.92
C ALA A 47 39.62 -3.55 12.36
N VAL A 48 38.66 -2.86 11.75
CA VAL A 48 38.79 -1.47 11.33
C VAL A 48 37.88 -0.66 12.24
N LYS A 49 38.46 0.19 13.09
CA LYS A 49 37.68 1.11 13.93
C LYS A 49 37.51 2.41 13.17
N LEU A 50 36.27 2.75 12.82
CA LEU A 50 35.94 4.05 12.26
C LEU A 50 36.05 5.13 13.34
N PRO A 51 36.51 6.34 12.99
CA PRO A 51 36.30 7.52 13.83
C PRO A 51 34.80 7.71 14.06
N GLN A 52 34.42 8.02 15.30
CA GLN A 52 33.02 8.08 15.74
C GLN A 52 32.16 9.01 14.86
N LEU A 53 32.72 10.14 14.43
CA LEU A 53 32.05 11.11 13.55
C LEU A 53 31.59 10.51 12.21
N VAL A 54 32.41 9.63 11.62
CA VAL A 54 32.10 9.02 10.30
C VAL A 54 31.06 7.92 10.45
N ALA A 55 31.14 7.13 11.52
CA ALA A 55 30.14 6.11 11.82
C ALA A 55 28.76 6.72 12.04
N GLU A 56 28.67 7.79 12.83
CA GLU A 56 27.41 8.51 13.07
C GLU A 56 26.84 9.12 11.78
N ALA A 57 27.69 9.69 10.92
CA ALA A 57 27.24 10.26 9.65
C ALA A 57 26.66 9.18 8.71
N ILE A 58 27.30 8.02 8.62
CA ILE A 58 26.82 6.88 7.82
C ILE A 58 25.49 6.38 8.38
N GLU A 59 25.37 6.23 9.69
CA GLU A 59 24.15 5.76 10.34
C GLU A 59 22.97 6.71 10.12
N ARG A 60 23.20 8.02 10.28
CA ARG A 60 22.18 9.05 9.99
C ARG A 60 21.74 9.02 8.53
N LYS A 61 22.69 8.88 7.60
CA LYS A 61 22.37 8.79 6.17
C LYS A 61 21.54 7.54 5.87
N LEU A 62 21.94 6.39 6.42
CA LEU A 62 21.21 5.13 6.22
C LEU A 62 19.79 5.20 6.80
N GLN A 63 19.62 5.82 7.97
CA GLN A 63 18.31 6.06 8.55
C GLN A 63 17.45 6.97 7.66
N ALA A 64 18.03 8.07 7.15
CA ALA A 64 17.31 8.98 6.25
C ALA A 64 16.90 8.30 4.94
N GLU A 65 17.77 7.48 4.34
CA GLU A 65 17.46 6.69 3.14
C GLU A 65 16.30 5.72 3.40
N GLN A 66 16.33 4.99 4.51
CA GLN A 66 15.26 4.06 4.88
C GLN A 66 13.92 4.78 5.14
N GLN A 67 13.96 5.93 5.82
CA GLN A 67 12.77 6.75 6.06
C GLN A 67 12.17 7.28 4.75
N ALA A 68 13.01 7.69 3.80
CA ALA A 68 12.55 8.14 2.50
C ALA A 68 11.90 7.00 1.70
N GLU A 69 12.48 5.80 1.73
CA GLU A 69 11.93 4.62 1.09
C GLU A 69 10.58 4.19 1.71
N GLN A 70 10.49 4.20 3.04
CA GLN A 70 9.24 3.95 3.77
C GLN A 70 8.16 4.97 3.42
N MET A 71 8.49 6.27 3.39
CA MET A 71 7.54 7.32 3.03
C MET A 71 7.03 7.15 1.60
N LYS A 72 7.91 6.79 0.66
CA LYS A 72 7.52 6.50 -0.72
C LYS A 72 6.50 5.37 -0.78
N PHE A 73 6.74 4.29 -0.04
CA PHE A 73 5.79 3.17 0.04
C PHE A 73 4.43 3.58 0.63
N ILE A 74 4.42 4.43 1.66
CA ILE A 74 3.19 4.96 2.25
C ILE A 74 2.41 5.79 1.22
N LEU A 75 3.09 6.71 0.53
CA LEU A 75 2.45 7.55 -0.50
C LEU A 75 1.90 6.72 -1.65
N ASP A 76 2.63 5.71 -2.11
CA ASP A 76 2.17 4.83 -3.18
C ASP A 76 0.96 4.00 -2.74
N LYS A 77 0.96 3.50 -1.50
CA LYS A 77 -0.19 2.81 -0.92
C LYS A 77 -1.41 3.74 -0.85
N GLU A 78 -1.24 4.96 -0.40
CA GLU A 78 -2.33 5.93 -0.24
C GLU A 78 -2.91 6.40 -1.59
N ARG A 79 -2.07 6.51 -2.62
CA ARG A 79 -2.50 6.71 -4.00
C ARG A 79 -3.34 5.54 -4.51
N GLN A 80 -2.87 4.30 -4.34
CA GLN A 80 -3.61 3.11 -4.76
C GLN A 80 -4.96 2.99 -4.04
N GLU A 81 -4.99 3.30 -2.74
CA GLU A 81 -6.24 3.34 -1.96
C GLU A 81 -7.21 4.42 -2.46
N THR A 82 -6.69 5.60 -2.84
CA THR A 82 -7.50 6.68 -3.42
C THR A 82 -8.09 6.26 -4.77
N ASP A 83 -7.27 5.65 -5.63
CA ASP A 83 -7.70 5.17 -6.93
C ASP A 83 -8.74 4.05 -6.81
N ARG A 84 -8.55 3.12 -5.86
CA ARG A 84 -9.54 2.08 -5.55
C ARG A 84 -10.90 2.70 -5.19
N LYS A 85 -10.92 3.66 -4.25
CA LYS A 85 -12.15 4.33 -3.83
C LYS A 85 -12.81 5.07 -4.99
N ARG A 86 -12.04 5.69 -5.89
CA ARG A 86 -12.57 6.36 -7.08
C ARG A 86 -13.25 5.36 -8.02
N ILE A 87 -12.59 4.22 -8.29
CA ILE A 87 -13.13 3.17 -9.16
C ILE A 87 -14.41 2.59 -8.56
N GLU A 88 -14.44 2.35 -7.24
CA GLU A 88 -15.62 1.85 -6.54
C GLU A 88 -16.79 2.84 -6.63
N ALA A 89 -16.55 4.13 -6.35
CA ALA A 89 -17.56 5.17 -6.48
C ALA A 89 -18.09 5.30 -7.91
N GLN A 90 -17.21 5.21 -8.91
CA GLN A 90 -17.60 5.23 -10.32
C GLN A 90 -18.48 4.03 -10.66
N GLY A 91 -18.10 2.82 -10.21
CA GLY A 91 -18.88 1.60 -10.43
C GLY A 91 -20.28 1.68 -9.80
N ILE A 92 -20.39 2.23 -8.59
CA ILE A 92 -21.69 2.46 -7.94
C ILE A 92 -22.53 3.47 -8.73
N SER A 93 -21.92 4.58 -9.17
CA SER A 93 -22.63 5.60 -9.98
C SER A 93 -23.13 5.03 -11.30
N ASP A 94 -22.29 4.26 -11.99
CA ASP A 94 -22.63 3.63 -13.26
C ASP A 94 -23.73 2.59 -13.08
N PHE A 95 -23.63 1.77 -12.04
CA PHE A 95 -24.67 0.81 -11.67
C PHE A 95 -26.01 1.50 -11.42
N GLN A 96 -26.03 2.56 -10.59
CA GLN A 96 -27.24 3.33 -10.32
C GLN A 96 -27.83 3.94 -11.59
N ARG A 97 -26.99 4.45 -12.49
CA ARG A 97 -27.42 5.00 -13.79
C ARG A 97 -28.09 3.94 -14.64
N ILE A 98 -27.46 2.77 -14.82
CA ILE A 98 -28.01 1.66 -15.62
C ILE A 98 -29.34 1.19 -15.04
N ILE A 99 -29.42 0.99 -13.72
CA ILE A 99 -30.65 0.56 -13.06
C ILE A 99 -31.76 1.61 -13.23
N SER A 100 -31.46 2.90 -13.03
CA SER A 100 -32.45 3.97 -13.21
C SER A 100 -32.99 4.08 -14.65
N GLN A 101 -32.17 3.71 -15.66
CA GLN A 101 -32.61 3.66 -17.05
C GLN A 101 -33.52 2.45 -17.32
N GLY A 102 -33.29 1.32 -16.65
CA GLY A 102 -34.11 0.11 -16.78
C GLY A 102 -35.42 0.15 -15.98
N ILE A 103 -35.46 0.94 -14.90
CA ILE A 103 -36.66 1.15 -14.08
C ILE A 103 -37.53 2.23 -14.75
N THR A 104 -38.49 1.79 -15.53
CA THR A 104 -39.58 2.65 -16.01
C THR A 104 -40.71 2.70 -14.98
N GLN A 105 -41.44 3.82 -14.92
CA GLN A 105 -42.59 3.96 -14.02
C GLN A 105 -43.60 2.80 -14.20
N SER A 106 -43.82 2.39 -15.46
CA SER A 106 -44.71 1.27 -15.80
C SER A 106 -44.23 -0.08 -15.29
N LEU A 107 -42.91 -0.32 -15.18
CA LEU A 107 -42.35 -1.55 -14.60
C LEU A 107 -42.52 -1.56 -13.07
N LEU A 108 -42.38 -0.40 -12.40
CA LEU A 108 -42.65 -0.27 -10.97
C LEU A 108 -44.12 -0.51 -10.66
N ASP A 109 -45.03 0.07 -11.45
CA ASP A 109 -46.46 -0.14 -11.30
C ASP A 109 -46.84 -1.61 -11.53
N TRP A 110 -46.29 -2.25 -12.57
CA TRP A 110 -46.50 -3.67 -12.85
C TRP A 110 -45.98 -4.59 -11.72
N ASN A 111 -44.77 -4.34 -11.20
CA ASN A 111 -44.22 -5.06 -10.05
C ASN A 111 -45.05 -4.82 -8.77
N GLY A 112 -45.61 -3.62 -8.60
CA GLY A 112 -46.51 -3.30 -7.49
C GLY A 112 -47.82 -4.08 -7.56
N ILE A 113 -48.38 -4.23 -8.76
CA ILE A 113 -49.57 -5.06 -9.01
C ILE A 113 -49.25 -6.53 -8.73
N GLU A 114 -48.14 -7.06 -9.25
CA GLU A 114 -47.73 -8.45 -9.04
C GLU A 114 -47.47 -8.75 -7.55
N ALA A 115 -46.83 -7.82 -6.82
CA ALA A 115 -46.63 -7.93 -5.38
C ALA A 115 -47.98 -7.92 -4.63
N THR A 116 -48.92 -7.08 -5.05
CA THR A 116 -50.27 -7.02 -4.47
C THR A 116 -51.06 -8.30 -4.76
N GLU A 117 -50.95 -8.87 -5.95
CA GLU A 117 -51.58 -10.14 -6.35
C GLU A 117 -51.01 -11.31 -5.55
N LYS A 118 -49.69 -11.39 -5.39
CA LYS A 118 -49.01 -12.39 -4.54
C LYS A 118 -49.40 -12.26 -3.08
N LEU A 119 -49.59 -11.03 -2.58
CA LEU A 119 -50.07 -10.78 -1.22
C LEU A 119 -51.55 -11.15 -1.06
N ALA A 120 -52.38 -10.91 -2.07
CA ALA A 120 -53.80 -11.28 -2.06
C ALA A 120 -54.02 -12.80 -2.17
N SER A 121 -53.12 -13.51 -2.87
CA SER A 121 -53.15 -14.97 -3.01
C SER A 121 -52.44 -15.71 -1.89
N SER A 122 -51.74 -15.00 -0.99
CA SER A 122 -51.04 -15.62 0.13
C SER A 122 -52.03 -16.08 1.22
N PRO A 123 -52.01 -17.36 1.64
CA PRO A 123 -52.98 -17.91 2.59
C PRO A 123 -52.86 -17.38 4.03
N ASN A 124 -51.93 -16.47 4.33
CA ASN A 124 -51.65 -16.02 5.71
C ASN A 124 -51.30 -14.53 5.86
N SER A 125 -51.64 -13.68 4.88
CA SER A 125 -51.37 -12.23 4.92
C SER A 125 -52.53 -11.48 5.60
N LYS A 126 -52.26 -10.81 6.73
CA LYS A 126 -53.14 -9.74 7.22
C LYS A 126 -52.89 -8.49 6.35
N ILE A 127 -53.83 -8.16 5.47
CA ILE A 127 -53.71 -7.03 4.54
C ILE A 127 -54.30 -5.78 5.22
N VAL A 128 -53.48 -4.76 5.48
CA VAL A 128 -53.92 -3.46 6.01
C VAL A 128 -53.86 -2.43 4.89
N ILE A 129 -55.02 -2.07 4.34
CA ILE A 129 -55.12 -1.10 3.24
C ILE A 129 -55.18 0.31 3.85
N ILE A 130 -54.10 1.08 3.72
CA ILE A 130 -54.06 2.50 4.10
C ILE A 130 -54.34 3.33 2.85
N GLY A 131 -55.56 3.87 2.75
CA GLY A 131 -55.92 4.81 1.69
C GLY A 131 -55.14 6.12 1.77
N ASN A 132 -54.92 6.74 0.60
CA ASN A 132 -54.28 8.06 0.41
C ASN A 132 -54.81 9.11 1.43
N PRO A 133 -53.98 10.02 1.99
CA PRO A 133 -54.27 10.79 3.21
C PRO A 133 -55.50 11.71 3.23
N LYS A 134 -56.28 11.83 2.15
CA LYS A 134 -57.47 12.69 2.12
C LYS A 134 -58.71 12.11 2.81
N SER A 135 -58.74 10.81 3.15
CA SER A 135 -59.83 10.20 3.93
C SER A 135 -59.36 8.88 4.56
N GLY A 136 -58.48 8.98 5.57
CA GLY A 136 -57.84 7.84 6.22
C GLY A 136 -58.74 7.07 7.17
N LEU A 137 -59.45 6.07 6.65
CA LEU A 137 -59.96 4.97 7.48
C LEU A 137 -59.44 3.66 6.88
N PRO A 138 -58.55 2.92 7.59
CA PRO A 138 -58.06 1.64 7.11
C PRO A 138 -59.17 0.60 7.17
N LEU A 139 -59.45 -0.04 6.03
CA LEU A 139 -60.34 -1.20 5.94
C LEU A 139 -59.52 -2.46 6.21
N ILE A 140 -59.89 -3.19 7.27
CA ILE A 140 -59.30 -4.49 7.62
C ILE A 140 -60.24 -5.57 7.07
N LEU A 141 -59.76 -6.33 6.09
CA LEU A 141 -60.44 -7.52 5.59
C LEU A 141 -59.81 -8.74 6.27
N GLU A 142 -60.52 -9.38 7.19
CA GLU A 142 -60.13 -10.69 7.70
C GLU A 142 -60.57 -11.77 6.72
N GLY A 143 -59.59 -12.51 6.16
CA GLY A 143 -59.85 -13.75 5.44
C GLY A 143 -60.37 -14.80 6.42
N GLN A 144 -61.67 -15.12 6.34
CA GLN A 144 -62.21 -16.28 7.03
C GLN A 144 -61.82 -17.56 6.29
N LYS A 145 -61.52 -18.59 7.09
CA LYS A 145 -61.01 -19.91 6.71
C LYS A 145 -61.78 -20.59 5.59
#